data_AF-A0A8S4SGS0-F1
#
_entry.id   AF-A0A8S4SGS0-F1
#
_cell.length_a   1.000
_cell.length_b   1.000
_cell.length_c   1.000
_cell.angle_alpha   90.00
_cell.angle_beta   90.00
_cell.angle_gamma   90.00
#
_symmetry.space_group_name_H-M   'P 1'
#
loop_
_entity.id
_entity.type
_entity.pdbx_description
1 polymer ?
#
loop_
_entity_poly.entity_id
_entity_poly.type
_entity_poly.pdbx_seq_one_letter_code
_entity_poly.pdbx_strand_id
1 'polypeptide(L)'
;MRRTLENWTDGVVIGGLKISNLRYADDTTLFASSARYIENLLQKMESISLEFGLKINRAKTKMMIVDRINNNTPEHKLRTVM
;
A
#
# COMPACT_ATOMS: atom_id res chain seq x y z
N MET A 1 -0.86 -10.92 -5.11
CA MET A 1 -1.16 -9.73 -5.95
C MET A 1 -2.49 -9.82 -6.70
N ARG A 2 -2.65 -10.59 -7.78
CA ARG A 2 -3.93 -10.57 -8.55
C ARG A 2 -5.17 -10.85 -7.67
N ARG A 3 -5.15 -11.93 -6.89
CA ARG A 3 -6.23 -12.28 -5.93
C ARG A 3 -6.45 -11.21 -4.86
N THR A 4 -5.40 -10.51 -4.45
CA THR A 4 -5.47 -9.43 -3.45
C THR A 4 -6.32 -8.26 -3.95
N LEU A 5 -6.14 -7.89 -5.22
CA LEU A 5 -6.82 -6.74 -5.83
C LEU A 5 -8.14 -7.11 -6.51
N GLU A 6 -8.50 -8.39 -6.51
CA GLU A 6 -9.81 -8.83 -6.98
C GLU A 6 -10.91 -8.14 -6.16
N ASN A 7 -11.83 -7.46 -6.87
CA ASN A 7 -12.88 -6.61 -6.32
C ASN A 7 -12.40 -5.44 -5.44
N TRP A 8 -11.12 -5.05 -5.54
CA TRP A 8 -10.61 -3.87 -4.87
C TRP A 8 -10.88 -2.61 -5.71
N THR A 9 -11.66 -1.69 -5.17
CA THR A 9 -12.10 -0.48 -5.89
C THR A 9 -11.37 0.79 -5.45
N ASP A 10 -10.60 0.75 -4.37
CA ASP A 10 -9.83 1.90 -3.88
C ASP A 10 -8.45 1.99 -4.56
N GLY A 11 -7.81 3.15 -4.47
CA GLY A 11 -6.51 3.41 -5.07
C GLY A 11 -6.27 4.91 -5.23
N VAL A 12 -5.17 5.27 -5.89
CA VAL A 12 -4.82 6.66 -6.20
C VAL A 12 -5.05 6.93 -7.68
N VAL A 13 -5.61 8.09 -8.03
CA VAL A 13 -5.84 8.48 -9.43
C VAL A 13 -4.62 9.24 -9.96
N ILE A 14 -4.00 8.73 -11.01
CA ILE A 14 -2.88 9.36 -11.73
C ILE A 14 -3.25 9.42 -13.21
N GLY A 15 -3.33 10.62 -13.79
CA GLY A 15 -3.67 10.79 -15.21
C GLY A 15 -5.03 10.20 -15.60
N GLY A 16 -6.00 10.20 -14.68
CA GLY A 16 -7.32 9.58 -14.88
C GLY A 16 -7.37 8.06 -14.69
N LEU A 17 -6.23 7.41 -14.41
CA LEU A 17 -6.14 5.98 -14.14
C LEU A 17 -6.04 5.71 -12.65
N LYS A 18 -6.81 4.74 -12.16
CA LYS A 18 -6.72 4.28 -10.77
C LYS A 18 -5.61 3.25 -10.61
N ILE A 19 -4.64 3.55 -9.75
CA ILE A 19 -3.50 2.70 -9.44
C ILE A 19 -3.61 2.26 -7.98
N SER A 20 -3.60 0.95 -7.75
CA SER A 20 -3.70 0.34 -6.43
C SER A 20 -2.41 -0.40 -6.02
N ASN A 21 -1.53 -0.69 -6.97
CA ASN A 21 -0.23 -1.31 -6.67
C ASN A 21 0.83 -1.01 -7.73
N LEU A 22 2.09 -1.15 -7.31
CA LEU A 22 3.27 -1.30 -8.17
C LEU A 22 4.02 -2.55 -7.73
N ARG A 23 4.60 -3.29 -8.68
CA ARG A 23 5.38 -4.50 -8.39
C ARG A 23 6.67 -4.47 -9.20
N TYR A 24 7.78 -4.76 -8.54
CA TYR A 24 9.07 -4.98 -9.17
C TYR A 24 9.74 -6.18 -8.50
N ALA A 25 10.02 -7.24 -9.28
CA ALA A 25 10.49 -8.52 -8.74
C ALA A 25 9.55 -9.06 -7.61
N ASP A 26 10.10 -9.26 -6.41
CA ASP A 26 9.39 -9.63 -5.18
C ASP A 26 8.84 -8.43 -4.39
N ASP A 27 9.39 -7.23 -4.63
CA ASP A 27 8.92 -6.00 -3.98
C ASP A 27 7.55 -5.57 -4.54
N THR A 28 6.67 -5.19 -3.62
CA THR A 28 5.33 -4.67 -3.93
C THR A 28 5.07 -3.41 -3.11
N THR A 29 4.61 -2.36 -3.79
CA THR A 29 4.06 -1.16 -3.15
C THR A 29 2.54 -1.14 -3.37
N LEU A 30 1.78 -0.86 -2.31
CA LEU A 30 0.32 -0.74 -2.34
C LEU A 30 -0.08 0.73 -2.24
N PHE A 31 -1.16 1.11 -2.92
CA PHE A 31 -1.70 2.48 -2.91
C PHE A 31 -3.17 2.45 -2.50
N ALA A 32 -3.53 3.41 -1.66
CA ALA A 32 -4.90 3.61 -1.22
C ALA A 32 -5.13 5.09 -0.94
N SER A 33 -6.39 5.49 -0.89
CA SER A 33 -6.79 6.88 -0.62
C SER A 33 -6.67 7.29 0.84
N SER A 34 -6.52 6.33 1.77
CA SER A 34 -6.37 6.59 3.21
C SER A 34 -5.60 5.51 3.96
N ALA A 35 -5.15 5.85 5.18
CA ALA A 35 -4.50 4.91 6.11
C ALA A 35 -5.38 3.67 6.39
N ARG A 36 -6.69 3.87 6.58
CA ARG A 36 -7.64 2.78 6.82
C ARG A 36 -7.74 1.82 5.64
N TYR A 37 -7.78 2.35 4.41
CA TYR A 37 -7.84 1.51 3.22
C TYR A 37 -6.54 0.74 2.97
N ILE A 38 -5.38 1.36 3.22
CA ILE A 38 -4.09 0.66 3.07
C ILE A 38 -3.93 -0.46 4.12
N GLU A 39 -4.40 -0.28 5.35
CA GLU A 39 -4.40 -1.33 6.39
C GLU A 39 -5.27 -2.52 5.98
N ASN A 40 -6.49 -2.27 5.51
CA ASN A 40 -7.39 -3.32 5.02
C ASN A 40 -6.76 -4.08 3.84
N LEU A 41 -6.11 -3.36 2.92
CA LEU A 41 -5.46 -3.97 1.77
C LEU A 41 -4.24 -4.80 2.17
N LEU A 42 -3.45 -4.34 3.14
CA LEU A 42 -2.32 -5.10 3.69
C LEU A 42 -2.79 -6.37 4.39
N GLN A 43 -3.83 -6.31 5.22
CA GLN A 43 -4.40 -7.49 5.88
C GLN A 43 -4.91 -8.51 4.85
N LYS A 44 -5.60 -8.06 3.81
CA LYS A 44 -6.03 -8.92 2.70
C LYS A 44 -4.84 -9.54 1.97
N MET A 45 -3.77 -8.76 1.74
CA MET A 45 -2.54 -9.25 1.10
C MET A 45 -1.86 -10.33 1.95
N GLU A 46 -1.75 -10.14 3.26
CA GLU A 46 -1.17 -11.11 4.17
C GLU A 46 -1.97 -12.41 4.21
N SER A 47 -3.30 -12.32 4.35
CA SER A 47 -4.19 -13.49 4.36
C SER A 47 -4.04 -14.33 3.09
N ILE A 48 -4.14 -13.68 1.92
CA ILE A 48 -4.01 -14.37 0.64
C ILE A 48 -2.59 -14.91 0.43
N SER A 49 -1.56 -14.19 0.85
CA SER A 49 -0.18 -14.67 0.72
C SER A 49 0.05 -15.95 1.53
N LEU A 50 -0.53 -16.02 2.75
CA LEU A 50 -0.46 -17.19 3.61
C LEU A 50 -1.11 -18.42 2.96
N GLU A 51 -2.23 -18.26 2.24
CA GLU A 51 -2.85 -19.35 1.48
C GLU A 51 -1.91 -19.98 0.43
N PHE A 52 -0.93 -19.21 -0.06
CA PHE A 52 0.09 -19.70 -1.00
C PHE A 52 1.42 -20.07 -0.30
N GLY A 53 1.45 -20.15 1.03
CA GLY A 53 2.67 -20.44 1.79
C GLY A 53 3.69 -19.30 1.82
N LEU A 54 3.29 -18.07 1.47
CA LEU A 54 4.14 -16.89 1.49
C LEU A 54 3.86 -16.03 2.73
N LYS A 55 4.91 -15.50 3.35
CA LYS A 55 4.81 -14.60 4.50
C LYS A 55 5.34 -13.21 4.13
N ILE A 56 4.57 -12.17 4.44
CA ILE A 56 5.01 -10.79 4.30
C ILE A 56 6.05 -10.48 5.38
N ASN A 57 7.17 -9.88 4.98
CA ASN A 57 8.21 -9.46 5.90
C ASN A 57 7.87 -8.07 6.48
N ARG A 58 7.14 -8.06 7.60
CA ARG A 58 6.76 -6.80 8.28
C ARG A 58 7.94 -5.92 8.71
N ALA A 59 9.12 -6.48 8.95
CA ALA A 59 10.30 -5.67 9.26
C ALA A 59 10.80 -4.86 8.05
N LYS A 60 10.50 -5.32 6.83
CA LYS A 60 10.81 -4.62 5.57
C LYS A 60 9.63 -3.80 5.03
N THR A 61 8.41 -4.10 5.42
CA THR A 61 7.20 -3.37 5.02
C THR A 61 7.07 -2.07 5.82
N LYS A 62 6.80 -0.94 5.14
CA LYS A 62 6.58 0.37 5.76
C LYS A 62 5.32 1.01 5.21
N MET A 63 4.51 1.61 6.08
CA MET A 63 3.40 2.47 5.66
C MET A 63 3.90 3.90 5.46
N MET A 64 3.56 4.53 4.34
CA MET A 64 3.97 5.89 4.01
C MET A 64 2.73 6.72 3.69
N ILE A 65 2.61 7.89 4.33
CA ILE A 65 1.54 8.86 4.04
C ILE A 65 2.14 9.96 3.17
N VAL A 66 1.55 10.16 1.99
CA VAL A 66 1.90 11.21 1.04
C VAL A 66 0.72 12.17 0.95
N ASP A 67 0.90 13.38 1.48
CA ASP A 67 -0.11 14.44 1.45
C ASP A 67 0.52 15.72 0.90
N ARG A 68 -0.26 16.51 0.17
CA ARG A 68 0.13 17.79 -0.43
C ARG A 68 -0.07 18.97 0.52
N ILE A 69 -0.85 18.82 1.60
CA ILE A 69 -1.36 19.95 2.41
C ILE A 69 -0.35 20.51 3.43
N ASN A 70 0.86 19.98 3.57
CA ASN A 70 1.88 20.59 4.44
C ASN A 70 3.18 20.88 3.69
N ASN A 71 3.43 22.16 3.40
CA ASN A 71 4.71 22.71 2.97
C ASN A 71 5.90 22.01 3.64
N ASN A 72 6.78 21.39 2.84
CA ASN A 72 8.23 21.16 3.01
C ASN A 72 8.88 21.34 4.40
N THR A 73 8.25 20.89 5.48
CA THR A 73 8.85 20.80 6.81
C THR A 73 9.45 19.40 6.96
N PRO A 74 10.72 19.26 7.39
CA PRO A 74 11.39 17.97 7.49
C PRO A 74 10.63 16.92 8.30
N GLU A 75 9.81 17.34 9.27
CA GLU A 75 9.02 16.47 10.16
C GLU A 75 7.79 15.79 9.51
N HIS A 76 7.29 16.27 8.37
CA HIS A 76 6.14 15.68 7.68
C HIS A 76 6.51 14.83 6.46
N LYS A 77 7.81 14.69 6.17
CA LYS A 77 8.31 13.79 5.13
C LYS A 77 8.02 12.36 5.55
N LEU A 78 7.09 11.71 4.84
CA LEU A 78 6.94 10.25 4.82
C LEU A 78 6.99 9.64 6.23
N ARG A 79 5.96 9.91 7.04
CA ARG A 79 5.84 9.23 8.33
C ARG A 79 5.72 7.73 8.08
N THR A 80 6.76 7.00 8.46
CA THR A 80 6.72 5.54 8.58
C THR A 80 5.89 5.24 9.82
N VAL A 81 4.67 4.76 9.62
CA VAL A 81 3.85 4.21 10.72
C VAL A 81 4.21 2.73 10.80
N MET A 82 4.71 2.32 11.97
CA MET A 82 5.26 0.98 12.27
C MET A 82 4.16 -0.07 12.38
#